data_AF-A0A2V6SFS0-F1
#
_entry.id   AF-A0A2V6SFS0-F1
#
_cell.length_a   1.000
_cell.length_b   1.000
_cell.length_c   1.000
_cell.angle_alpha   90.00
_cell.angle_beta   90.00
_cell.angle_gamma   90.00
#
_symmetry.space_group_name_H-M   'P 1'
#
loop_
_entity.id
_entity.type
_entity.pdbx_description
1 polymer ?
#
loop_
_entity_poly.entity_id
_entity_poly.type
_entity_poly.pdbx_seq_one_letter_code
_entity_poly.pdbx_strand_id
1 'polypeptide(L)'
;MTGRHAMPWFRATLHQLWTAEGQSRASRSVEVFGWLISAEAVVIVLAPHVAASVLPLPALVEQSVNYLRLAGVLAGGLGMLYVVSGRLNAEGFVFASLLERSLMIPVVAVLWSMSL
;
A
#
# COMPACT_ATOMS: atom_id res chain seq x y z
N MET A 1 -23.25 -31.29 8.80
CA MET A 1 -22.84 -30.40 9.91
C MET A 1 -21.31 -30.32 9.91
N THR A 2 -20.71 -29.38 9.19
CA THR A 2 -19.24 -29.31 9.07
C THR A 2 -18.82 -27.85 8.96
N GLY A 3 -18.54 -27.23 10.10
CA GLY A 3 -18.15 -25.83 10.20
C GLY A 3 -17.67 -25.55 11.61
N ARG A 4 -16.43 -25.93 11.94
CA ARG A 4 -15.82 -25.59 13.25
C ARG A 4 -14.30 -25.75 13.38
N HIS A 5 -13.51 -25.65 12.29
CA HIS A 5 -12.03 -25.76 12.38
C HIS A 5 -11.24 -24.53 11.88
N ALA A 6 -11.88 -23.48 11.37
CA ALA A 6 -11.17 -22.30 10.83
C ALA A 6 -10.67 -21.27 11.88
N MET A 7 -10.95 -21.46 13.18
CA MET A 7 -10.88 -20.37 14.18
C MET A 7 -9.55 -20.18 14.94
N PRO A 8 -8.71 -21.21 15.23
CA PRO A 8 -7.51 -21.01 16.06
C PRO A 8 -6.41 -20.19 15.36
N TRP A 9 -6.09 -20.54 14.12
CA TRP A 9 -5.01 -19.91 13.37
C TRP A 9 -5.35 -18.45 12.99
N PHE A 10 -6.59 -18.19 12.58
CA PHE A 10 -7.05 -16.85 12.21
C PHE A 10 -6.98 -15.88 13.39
N ARG A 11 -7.38 -16.34 14.59
CA ARG A 11 -7.24 -15.55 15.82
C ARG A 11 -5.78 -15.30 16.18
N ALA A 12 -4.90 -16.28 15.96
CA ALA A 12 -3.47 -16.11 16.21
C ALA A 12 -2.86 -15.06 15.26
N THR A 13 -3.20 -15.11 13.97
CA THR A 13 -2.77 -14.12 12.98
C THR A 13 -3.33 -12.73 13.32
N LEU A 14 -4.61 -12.61 13.68
CA LEU A 14 -5.19 -11.32 14.11
C LEU A 14 -4.57 -10.79 15.39
N HIS A 15 -4.28 -11.67 16.36
CA HIS A 15 -3.60 -11.28 17.59
C HIS A 15 -2.21 -10.75 17.28
N GLN A 16 -1.44 -11.44 16.43
CA GLN A 16 -0.11 -11.00 16.01
C GLN A 16 -0.16 -9.68 15.22
N LEU A 17 -1.18 -9.49 14.37
CA LEU A 17 -1.42 -8.21 13.69
C LEU A 17 -1.73 -7.08 14.68
N TRP A 18 -2.34 -7.38 15.81
CA TRP A 18 -2.68 -6.40 16.83
C TRP A 18 -1.51 -6.10 17.77
N THR A 19 -0.82 -7.12 18.27
CA THR A 19 0.23 -6.98 19.28
C THR A 19 1.61 -6.70 18.69
N ALA A 20 1.86 -7.10 17.45
CA ALA A 20 3.19 -7.06 16.81
C ALA A 20 4.29 -7.73 17.67
N GLU A 21 3.92 -8.68 18.53
CA GLU A 21 4.84 -9.36 19.43
C GLU A 21 5.93 -10.11 18.68
N GLY A 22 7.19 -9.93 19.10
CA GLY A 22 8.34 -10.60 18.51
C GLY A 22 8.82 -10.01 17.18
N GLN A 23 8.33 -8.82 16.77
CA GLN A 23 8.82 -8.16 15.56
C GLN A 23 10.34 -7.94 15.58
N SER A 24 11.01 -8.39 14.53
CA SER A 24 12.41 -8.04 14.30
C SER A 24 12.57 -6.55 13.94
N ARG A 25 13.80 -6.01 14.10
CA ARG A 25 14.12 -4.64 13.63
C ARG A 25 13.82 -4.45 12.14
N ALA A 26 14.06 -5.47 11.31
CA ALA A 26 13.78 -5.41 9.88
C ALA A 26 12.28 -5.32 9.61
N SER A 27 11.47 -6.11 10.32
CA SER A 27 10.01 -6.12 10.20
C SER A 27 9.39 -4.78 10.61
N ARG A 28 9.95 -4.13 11.63
CA ARG A 28 9.54 -2.77 12.03
C ARG A 28 9.83 -1.74 10.93
N SER A 29 10.97 -1.83 10.25
CA SER A 29 11.27 -0.95 9.11
C SER A 29 10.30 -1.16 7.95
N VAL A 30 9.90 -2.40 7.69
CA VAL A 30 8.88 -2.75 6.68
C VAL A 30 7.52 -2.14 7.03
N GLU A 31 7.11 -2.22 8.30
CA GLU A 31 5.86 -1.58 8.77
C GLU A 31 5.91 -0.05 8.62
N VAL A 32 7.01 0.60 9.04
CA VAL A 32 7.17 2.05 8.89
C VAL A 32 7.12 2.46 7.43
N PHE A 33 7.78 1.71 6.55
CA PHE A 33 7.74 1.95 5.10
C PHE A 33 6.30 1.83 4.56
N GLY A 34 5.56 0.81 4.98
CA GLY A 34 4.14 0.68 4.63
C GLY A 34 3.29 1.86 5.08
N TRP A 35 3.50 2.35 6.31
CA TRP A 35 2.81 3.54 6.80
C TRP A 35 3.15 4.81 6.01
N LEU A 36 4.40 4.97 5.59
CA LEU A 36 4.81 6.09 4.74
C LEU A 36 4.10 6.04 3.38
N ILE A 37 4.06 4.88 2.74
CA ILE A 37 3.32 4.69 1.47
C ILE A 37 1.83 5.00 1.67
N SER A 38 1.22 4.49 2.74
CA SER A 38 -0.19 4.74 3.03
C SER A 38 -0.49 6.23 3.29
N ALA A 39 0.41 6.94 3.98
CA ALA A 39 0.27 8.37 4.20
C ALA A 39 0.36 9.17 2.90
N GLU A 40 1.32 8.82 2.03
CA GLU A 40 1.45 9.41 0.70
C GLU A 40 0.19 9.16 -0.15
N ALA A 41 -0.30 7.92 -0.17
CA ALA A 41 -1.54 7.54 -0.84
C ALA A 41 -2.74 8.38 -0.38
N VAL A 42 -2.87 8.64 0.93
CA VAL A 42 -3.94 9.51 1.46
C VAL A 42 -3.82 10.94 0.92
N VAL A 43 -2.60 11.49 0.86
CA VAL A 43 -2.36 12.82 0.26
C VAL A 43 -2.72 12.82 -1.22
N ILE A 44 -2.34 11.79 -1.98
CA ILE A 44 -2.65 11.66 -3.41
C ILE A 44 -4.18 11.62 -3.64
N VAL A 45 -4.92 10.88 -2.81
CA VAL A 45 -6.38 10.73 -2.96
C VAL A 45 -7.12 12.01 -2.57
N LEU A 46 -6.79 12.59 -1.42
CA LEU A 46 -7.51 13.74 -0.86
C LEU A 46 -7.09 15.07 -1.48
N ALA A 47 -5.80 15.22 -1.81
CA ALA A 47 -5.20 16.45 -2.31
C ALA A 47 -4.34 16.22 -3.58
N PRO A 48 -4.93 15.72 -4.68
CA PRO A 48 -4.18 15.35 -5.90
C PRO A 48 -3.40 16.53 -6.52
N HIS A 49 -3.90 17.76 -6.41
CA HIS A 49 -3.20 18.95 -6.89
C HIS A 49 -1.96 19.28 -6.04
N VAL A 50 -2.00 19.02 -4.73
CA VAL A 50 -0.84 19.17 -3.85
C VAL A 50 0.20 18.11 -4.21
N ALA A 51 -0.22 16.86 -4.36
CA ALA A 51 0.66 15.77 -4.79
C ALA A 51 1.34 16.09 -6.14
N ALA A 52 0.58 16.61 -7.11
CA ALA A 52 1.12 17.01 -8.40
C ALA A 52 2.10 18.19 -8.33
N SER A 53 1.88 19.15 -7.43
CA SER A 53 2.82 20.27 -7.23
C SER A 53 4.16 19.83 -6.64
N VAL A 54 4.15 18.76 -5.82
CA VAL A 54 5.37 18.15 -5.26
C VAL A 54 6.09 17.30 -6.29
N LEU A 55 5.36 16.69 -7.23
CA LEU A 55 5.85 15.78 -8.29
C LEU A 55 6.14 16.47 -9.63
N PRO A 56 6.44 17.78 -9.62
CA PRO A 56 6.31 18.74 -10.75
C PRO A 56 5.55 18.23 -11.98
N LEU A 57 4.29 17.79 -11.79
CA LEU A 57 3.47 17.29 -12.90
C LEU A 57 2.87 18.47 -13.70
N PRO A 58 2.61 18.29 -15.01
CA PRO A 58 1.85 19.25 -15.78
C PRO A 58 0.44 19.45 -15.19
N ALA A 59 -0.20 20.56 -15.57
CA ALA A 59 -1.52 20.91 -15.04
C ALA A 59 -2.52 19.76 -15.23
N LEU A 60 -3.04 19.20 -14.14
CA LEU A 60 -3.97 18.09 -14.24
C LEU A 60 -5.30 18.56 -14.82
N VAL A 61 -5.73 17.89 -15.88
CA VAL A 61 -7.12 17.89 -16.31
C VAL A 61 -7.95 16.97 -15.41
N GLU A 62 -9.27 17.17 -15.38
CA GLU A 62 -10.20 16.45 -14.49
C GLU A 62 -10.07 14.92 -14.58
N GLN A 63 -9.79 14.40 -15.77
CA GLN A 63 -9.53 12.98 -16.00
C GLN A 63 -8.25 12.49 -15.31
N SER A 64 -7.13 13.22 -15.44
CA SER A 64 -5.84 12.89 -14.82
C SER A 64 -5.91 12.93 -13.29
N VAL A 65 -6.75 13.80 -12.72
CA VAL A 65 -7.03 13.85 -11.27
C VAL A 65 -7.64 12.53 -10.78
N ASN A 66 -8.62 11.99 -11.50
CA ASN A 66 -9.28 10.73 -11.10
C ASN A 66 -8.33 9.53 -11.21
N TYR A 67 -7.46 9.49 -12.23
CA TYR A 67 -6.45 8.44 -12.33
C TYR A 67 -5.38 8.55 -11.25
N LEU A 68 -4.95 9.77 -10.92
CA LEU A 68 -4.02 9.98 -9.83
C LEU A 68 -4.63 9.50 -8.49
N ARG A 69 -5.92 9.74 -8.25
CA ARG A 69 -6.65 9.17 -7.10
C ARG A 69 -6.68 7.64 -7.13
N LEU A 70 -6.96 7.02 -8.28
CA LEU A 70 -6.93 5.55 -8.41
C LEU A 70 -5.53 4.98 -8.12
N ALA A 71 -4.48 5.63 -8.64
CA ALA A 71 -3.10 5.28 -8.32
C ALA A 71 -2.82 5.42 -6.82
N GLY A 72 -3.35 6.48 -6.18
CA GLY A 72 -3.30 6.65 -4.73
C GLY A 72 -4.02 5.53 -3.96
N VAL A 73 -5.20 5.09 -4.40
CA VAL A 73 -5.91 3.95 -3.78
C VAL A 73 -5.09 2.65 -3.90
N LEU A 74 -4.50 2.40 -5.06
CA LEU A 74 -3.63 1.24 -5.28
C LEU A 74 -2.38 1.31 -4.38
N ALA A 75 -1.72 2.46 -4.33
CA ALA A 75 -0.58 2.70 -3.44
C ALA A 75 -0.96 2.50 -1.97
N GLY A 76 -2.14 2.98 -1.55
CA GLY A 76 -2.65 2.80 -0.19
C GLY A 76 -2.86 1.32 0.16
N GLY A 77 -3.39 0.54 -0.77
CA GLY A 77 -3.53 -0.91 -0.62
C GLY A 77 -2.18 -1.62 -0.49
N LEU A 78 -1.19 -1.23 -1.30
CA LEU A 78 0.19 -1.71 -1.19
C LEU A 78 0.81 -1.33 0.15
N GLY A 79 0.69 -0.07 0.58
CA GLY A 79 1.16 0.39 1.89
C GLY A 79 0.58 -0.45 3.04
N MET A 80 -0.71 -0.80 2.99
CA MET A 80 -1.30 -1.69 4.00
C MET A 80 -0.80 -3.13 3.90
N LEU A 81 -0.49 -3.65 2.70
CA LEU A 81 0.18 -4.95 2.58
C LEU A 81 1.56 -4.93 3.25
N TYR A 82 2.30 -3.83 3.12
CA TYR A 82 3.57 -3.64 3.83
C TYR A 82 3.39 -3.55 5.35
N VAL A 83 2.39 -2.82 5.84
CA VAL A 83 2.07 -2.74 7.29
C VAL A 83 1.72 -4.11 7.85
N VAL A 84 0.80 -4.82 7.20
CA VAL A 84 0.38 -6.18 7.57
C VAL A 84 1.58 -7.14 7.52
N SER A 85 2.39 -7.05 6.47
CA SER A 85 3.61 -7.85 6.36
C SER A 85 4.60 -7.57 7.50
N GLY A 86 4.82 -6.31 7.86
CA GLY A 86 5.72 -5.95 8.96
C GLY A 86 5.22 -6.52 10.28
N ARG A 87 3.91 -6.44 10.54
CA ARG A 87 3.24 -7.02 11.73
C ARG A 87 3.27 -8.54 11.77
N LEU A 88 3.35 -9.19 10.62
CA LEU A 88 3.58 -10.64 10.48
C LEU A 88 5.06 -10.98 10.27
N ASN A 89 5.96 -10.27 10.97
CA ASN A 89 7.40 -10.53 10.99
C ASN A 89 8.08 -10.54 9.61
N ALA A 90 7.60 -9.74 8.67
CA ALA A 90 8.08 -9.61 7.29
C ALA A 90 7.88 -10.83 6.36
N GLU A 91 7.08 -11.84 6.74
CA GLU A 91 6.82 -13.00 5.87
C GLU A 91 6.16 -12.61 4.53
N GLY A 92 5.30 -11.60 4.53
CA GLY A 92 4.63 -11.10 3.33
C GLY A 92 5.44 -10.10 2.50
N PHE A 93 6.66 -9.75 2.90
CA PHE A 93 7.36 -8.58 2.36
C PHE A 93 7.74 -8.78 0.90
N VAL A 94 8.20 -9.98 0.56
CA VAL A 94 8.59 -10.34 -0.82
C VAL A 94 7.39 -10.24 -1.75
N PHE A 95 6.22 -10.72 -1.31
CA PHE A 95 4.99 -10.61 -2.10
C PHE A 95 4.58 -9.15 -2.30
N ALA A 96 4.54 -8.35 -1.22
CA ALA A 96 4.21 -6.93 -1.28
C ALA A 96 5.19 -6.17 -2.21
N SER A 97 6.48 -6.49 -2.09
CA SER A 97 7.58 -5.96 -2.91
C SER A 97 7.48 -6.30 -4.39
N LEU A 98 7.13 -7.54 -4.71
CA LEU A 98 6.96 -7.97 -6.10
C LEU A 98 5.72 -7.32 -6.70
N LEU A 99 4.63 -7.25 -5.93
CA LEU A 99 3.40 -6.63 -6.37
C LEU A 99 3.58 -5.12 -6.63
N GLU A 100 4.19 -4.39 -5.69
CA GLU A 100 4.50 -2.97 -5.85
C GLU A 100 5.37 -2.74 -7.09
N ARG A 101 6.51 -3.43 -7.20
CA ARG A 101 7.44 -3.25 -8.33
C ARG A 101 6.81 -3.61 -9.67
N SER A 102 5.98 -4.65 -9.71
CA SER A 102 5.32 -5.08 -10.95
C SER A 102 4.18 -4.14 -11.35
N LEU A 103 3.46 -3.56 -10.38
CA LEU A 103 2.35 -2.63 -10.63
C LEU A 103 2.84 -1.22 -10.95
N MET A 104 4.02 -0.81 -10.49
CA MET A 104 4.57 0.51 -10.79
C MET A 104 4.71 0.75 -12.29
N ILE A 105 5.17 -0.24 -13.05
CA ILE A 105 5.34 -0.13 -14.51
C ILE A 105 4.01 0.17 -15.23
N PRO A 106 2.94 -0.64 -15.11
CA PRO A 106 1.68 -0.36 -15.77
C PRO A 106 1.01 0.91 -15.23
N VAL A 107 1.13 1.22 -13.93
CA VAL A 107 0.57 2.47 -13.37
C VAL A 107 1.22 3.68 -14.04
N VAL A 108 2.55 3.75 -14.07
CA VAL A 108 3.27 4.87 -14.71
C VAL A 108 2.98 4.92 -16.21
N ALA A 109 2.93 3.78 -16.91
CA ALA A 109 2.62 3.73 -18.34
C ALA A 109 1.20 4.25 -18.66
N VAL A 110 0.20 3.87 -17.86
CA VAL A 110 -1.18 4.36 -18.02
C VAL A 110 -1.23 5.86 -17.77
N LEU A 111 -0.63 6.32 -16.68
CA LEU A 111 -0.59 7.74 -16.35
C LEU A 111 0.07 8.54 -17.50
N TRP A 112 1.23 8.11 -17.98
CA TRP A 112 1.92 8.73 -19.12
C TRP A 112 1.05 8.75 -20.40
N SER A 113 0.40 7.63 -20.75
CA SER A 113 -0.43 7.55 -21.96
C SER A 113 -1.65 8.46 -21.92
N MET A 114 -2.16 8.73 -20.71
CA MET A 114 -3.38 9.51 -20.45
C MET A 114 -3.07 10.99 -20.25
N SER A 115 -1.83 11.43 -20.50
CA SER A 115 -1.40 12.80 -20.23
C SER A 115 -1.53 13.14 -18.74
N LEU A 116 -0.94 12.26 -17.92
CA LEU A 116 -0.08 12.73 -16.85
C LEU A 116 1.26 13.16 -17.46
#